data_AF-A0A3N7DSN0-F1
#
_entry.id   AF-A0A3N7DSN0-F1
#
_cell.length_a   1.000
_cell.length_b   1.000
_cell.length_c   1.000
_cell.angle_alpha   90.00
_cell.angle_beta   90.00
_cell.angle_gamma   90.00
#
_symmetry.space_group_name_H-M   'P 1'
#
loop_
_entity.id
_entity.type
_entity.pdbx_description
1 polymer ?
#
loop_
_entity_poly.entity_id
_entity_poly.type
_entity_poly.pdbx_seq_one_letter_code
_entity_poly.pdbx_strand_id
1 'polypeptide(L)'
;MTERITKIQGRIKNISDIWMRYFLEYKACNSEINFTEEIQNNYLADVFIYLRDTLEFMNEAGNTNDAMKNVFNAIGVLQTLYTHQDLIDELLIVFKMQKSSGDYKKINRDIRNELIGHPIRRRNNQFISSVFFGRGFSNSEIKYVLYKNESRFQGKTMTFAWADILARHFDFLDHYLDLIWKRIFKILKDFQKKLIGFSSLIDTIPFEKVIDLAEHRFEIIFRHNEAYTKEFLLECEQKRLEHERYGFLKKLFKQELKDCVNETIECLNEIINPGAKTATEPELELPFFEFCEVTDPSEIIDEEFSRFNTVFDLGYEFSKLYEDHDVGGIKYFMENYGEDPVIMAELKIMKKHKDTPLFACAFEYLKFYMTGSSE
;
A
#
# COMPACT_ATOMS: atom_id res chain seq x y z
N MET A 1 3.14 -10.72 -26.44
CA MET A 1 4.11 -10.05 -25.54
C MET A 1 3.38 -9.04 -24.67
N THR A 2 2.67 -8.08 -25.27
CA THR A 2 1.81 -7.09 -24.58
C THR A 2 0.91 -7.69 -23.51
N GLU A 3 0.19 -8.78 -23.81
CA GLU A 3 -0.65 -9.47 -22.82
C GLU A 3 0.11 -9.96 -21.57
N ARG A 4 1.34 -10.50 -21.75
CA ARG A 4 2.17 -10.92 -20.61
C ARG A 4 2.62 -9.73 -19.79
N ILE A 5 2.98 -8.62 -20.43
CA ILE A 5 3.36 -7.37 -19.75
C ILE A 5 2.19 -6.86 -18.91
N THR A 6 1.00 -6.70 -19.52
CA THR A 6 -0.20 -6.25 -18.83
C THR A 6 -0.55 -7.15 -17.65
N LYS A 7 -0.45 -8.48 -17.82
CA LYS A 7 -0.66 -9.44 -16.73
C LYS A 7 0.33 -9.21 -15.58
N ILE A 8 1.62 -9.05 -15.85
CA ILE A 8 2.62 -8.80 -14.81
C ILE A 8 2.38 -7.46 -14.12
N GLN A 9 2.08 -6.39 -14.88
CA GLN A 9 1.77 -5.07 -14.33
C GLN A 9 0.56 -5.14 -13.39
N GLY A 10 -0.51 -5.83 -13.78
CA GLY A 10 -1.68 -6.03 -12.92
C GLY A 10 -1.35 -6.76 -11.61
N ARG A 11 -0.45 -7.75 -11.66
CA ARG A 11 0.00 -8.47 -10.46
C ARG A 11 0.85 -7.60 -9.54
N ILE A 12 1.76 -6.80 -10.11
CA ILE A 12 2.56 -5.83 -9.35
C ILE A 12 1.65 -4.82 -8.65
N LYS A 13 0.65 -4.29 -9.38
CA LYS A 13 -0.36 -3.38 -8.82
C LYS A 13 -1.10 -4.03 -7.64
N ASN A 14 -1.63 -5.24 -7.82
CA ASN A 14 -2.35 -5.94 -6.74
C ASN A 14 -1.49 -6.15 -5.49
N ILE A 15 -0.21 -6.48 -5.65
CA ILE A 15 0.72 -6.63 -4.53
C ILE A 15 0.97 -5.27 -3.85
N SER A 16 1.15 -4.21 -4.64
CA SER A 16 1.34 -2.85 -4.15
C SER A 16 0.12 -2.34 -3.37
N ASP A 17 -1.09 -2.60 -3.86
CA ASP A 17 -2.33 -2.17 -3.19
C ASP A 17 -2.49 -2.87 -1.83
N ILE A 18 -2.18 -4.18 -1.77
CA ILE A 18 -2.17 -4.93 -0.50
C ILE A 18 -1.09 -4.43 0.45
N TRP A 19 0.09 -4.09 -0.08
CA TRP A 19 1.17 -3.52 0.72
C TRP A 19 0.72 -2.25 1.44
N MET A 20 0.17 -1.31 0.68
CA MET A 20 -0.33 -0.03 1.20
C MET A 20 -1.44 -0.24 2.22
N ARG A 21 -2.42 -1.08 1.90
CA ARG A 21 -3.62 -1.25 2.74
C ARG A 21 -3.36 -2.02 4.03
N TYR A 22 -2.43 -2.99 4.02
CA TYR A 22 -2.29 -3.93 5.14
C TYR A 22 -0.92 -3.93 5.80
N PHE A 23 0.17 -3.87 5.04
CA PHE A 23 1.51 -4.02 5.61
C PHE A 23 2.04 -2.72 6.20
N LEU A 24 1.66 -1.56 5.66
CA LEU A 24 2.00 -0.28 6.28
C LEU A 24 1.15 0.04 7.52
N GLU A 25 -0.13 -0.33 7.48
CA GLU A 25 -1.09 0.04 8.52
C GLU A 25 -1.08 -0.87 9.75
N TYR A 26 -0.90 -2.18 9.56
CA TYR A 26 -1.12 -3.16 10.64
C TYR A 26 0.16 -3.85 11.10
N LYS A 27 0.50 -3.69 12.39
CA LYS A 27 1.57 -4.40 13.10
C LYS A 27 1.46 -5.92 13.00
N ALA A 28 0.22 -6.42 13.01
CA ALA A 28 -0.06 -7.84 12.85
C ALA A 28 0.44 -8.41 11.51
N CYS A 29 0.49 -7.59 10.46
CA CYS A 29 1.02 -7.96 9.14
C CYS A 29 2.51 -7.65 9.04
N ASN A 30 2.95 -6.48 9.53
CA ASN A 30 4.34 -6.05 9.35
C ASN A 30 5.34 -6.85 10.20
N SER A 31 4.92 -7.42 11.32
CA SER A 31 5.74 -8.35 12.12
C SER A 31 6.11 -9.65 11.38
N GLU A 32 5.33 -10.04 10.38
CA GLU A 32 5.54 -11.25 9.58
C GLU A 32 6.59 -11.09 8.46
N ILE A 33 7.10 -9.87 8.27
CA ILE A 33 8.08 -9.51 7.23
C ILE A 33 9.30 -8.82 7.85
N ASN A 34 10.32 -8.54 7.05
CA ASN A 34 11.46 -7.73 7.49
C ASN A 34 11.06 -6.25 7.43
N PHE A 35 10.32 -5.76 8.41
CA PHE A 35 9.83 -4.37 8.44
C PHE A 35 10.82 -3.45 9.16
N THR A 36 11.86 -3.01 8.44
CA THR A 36 12.87 -2.06 8.94
C THR A 36 12.44 -0.61 8.71
N GLU A 37 13.11 0.35 9.33
CA GLU A 37 12.88 1.80 9.12
C GLU A 37 13.05 2.19 7.64
N GLU A 38 13.99 1.56 6.92
CA GLU A 38 14.15 1.76 5.48
C GLU A 38 12.90 1.33 4.69
N ILE A 39 12.30 0.21 5.08
CA ILE A 39 11.12 -0.38 4.42
C ILE A 39 9.82 0.35 4.81
N GLN A 40 9.80 1.06 5.93
CA GLN A 40 8.68 1.90 6.37
C GLN A 40 8.44 3.11 5.46
N ASN A 41 9.45 3.53 4.70
CA ASN A 41 9.36 4.63 3.76
C ASN A 41 8.85 4.17 2.38
N ASN A 42 9.08 4.99 1.34
CA ASN A 42 8.70 4.71 -0.05
C ASN A 42 9.47 3.55 -0.70
N TYR A 43 10.36 2.85 0.00
CA TYR A 43 11.28 1.86 -0.57
C TYR A 43 10.58 0.79 -1.42
N LEU A 44 9.51 0.18 -0.91
CA LEU A 44 8.78 -0.83 -1.68
C LEU A 44 7.93 -0.24 -2.80
N ALA A 45 7.40 0.97 -2.61
CA ALA A 45 6.73 1.69 -3.67
C ALA A 45 7.71 1.96 -4.83
N ASP A 46 8.94 2.37 -4.53
CA ASP A 46 10.00 2.60 -5.52
C ASP A 46 10.33 1.30 -6.29
N VAL A 47 10.44 0.16 -5.60
CA VAL A 47 10.67 -1.15 -6.24
C VAL A 47 9.52 -1.50 -7.20
N PHE A 48 8.27 -1.34 -6.79
CA PHE A 48 7.11 -1.66 -7.64
C PHE A 48 6.96 -0.70 -8.82
N ILE A 49 7.13 0.61 -8.59
CA ILE A 49 7.11 1.64 -9.63
C ILE A 49 8.20 1.34 -10.66
N TYR A 50 9.43 1.09 -10.21
CA TYR A 50 10.54 0.80 -11.13
C TYR A 50 10.26 -0.45 -11.95
N LEU A 51 9.84 -1.57 -11.32
CA LEU A 51 9.47 -2.79 -12.04
C LEU A 51 8.38 -2.53 -13.08
N ARG A 52 7.35 -1.75 -12.74
CA ARG A 52 6.23 -1.44 -13.64
C ARG A 52 6.68 -0.59 -14.82
N ASP A 53 7.43 0.47 -14.55
CA ASP A 53 7.80 1.49 -15.54
C ASP A 53 8.84 0.92 -16.53
N THR A 54 9.70 -0.01 -16.10
CA THR A 54 10.71 -0.60 -16.99
C THR A 54 10.27 -1.88 -17.70
N LEU A 55 9.07 -2.41 -17.44
CA LEU A 55 8.52 -3.58 -18.14
C LEU A 55 8.31 -3.34 -19.63
N GLU A 56 7.94 -2.13 -20.03
CA GLU A 56 7.67 -1.80 -21.43
C GLU A 56 8.93 -1.84 -22.31
N PHE A 57 10.12 -1.64 -21.71
CA PHE A 57 11.38 -1.78 -22.43
C PHE A 57 11.62 -3.19 -22.98
N MET A 58 10.90 -4.21 -22.48
CA MET A 58 10.94 -5.55 -23.06
C MET A 58 10.45 -5.57 -24.52
N ASN A 59 9.58 -4.63 -24.90
CA ASN A 59 9.09 -4.53 -26.27
C ASN A 59 10.20 -4.13 -27.24
N GLU A 60 11.26 -3.43 -26.81
CA GLU A 60 12.34 -2.95 -27.68
C GLU A 60 13.27 -4.05 -28.22
N ALA A 61 13.12 -5.27 -27.71
CA ALA A 61 13.90 -6.43 -28.11
C ALA A 61 13.67 -6.78 -29.59
N GLY A 62 14.66 -6.52 -30.43
CA GLY A 62 14.63 -6.91 -31.84
C GLY A 62 13.77 -6.02 -32.74
N ASN A 63 13.40 -4.82 -32.31
CA ASN A 63 12.47 -3.95 -33.06
C ASN A 63 13.08 -3.17 -34.22
N THR A 64 14.37 -3.35 -34.53
CA THR A 64 15.06 -2.49 -35.50
C THR A 64 16.02 -3.28 -36.36
N ASN A 65 16.10 -2.96 -37.65
CA ASN A 65 17.13 -3.51 -38.54
C ASN A 65 18.46 -2.74 -38.46
N ASP A 66 18.50 -1.61 -37.76
CA ASP A 66 19.71 -0.81 -37.62
C ASP A 66 20.69 -1.46 -36.63
N ALA A 67 21.95 -1.60 -37.05
CA ALA A 67 22.96 -2.32 -36.27
C ALA A 67 23.29 -1.61 -34.94
N MET A 68 23.37 -0.28 -34.93
CA MET A 68 23.70 0.46 -33.70
C MET A 68 22.51 0.47 -32.74
N LYS A 69 21.30 0.70 -33.25
CA LYS A 69 20.08 0.61 -32.44
C LYS A 69 19.86 -0.80 -31.91
N ASN A 70 20.18 -1.85 -32.67
CA ASN A 70 20.11 -3.22 -32.17
C ASN A 70 21.04 -3.47 -30.99
N VAL A 71 22.29 -2.99 -31.06
CA VAL A 71 23.23 -3.08 -29.94
C VAL A 71 22.69 -2.31 -28.74
N PHE A 72 22.21 -1.08 -28.95
CA PHE A 72 21.63 -0.25 -27.90
C PHE A 72 20.43 -0.91 -27.23
N ASN A 73 19.45 -1.39 -28.01
CA ASN A 73 18.28 -2.10 -27.50
C ASN A 73 18.69 -3.40 -26.80
N ALA A 74 19.67 -4.14 -27.32
CA ALA A 74 20.15 -5.35 -26.68
C ALA A 74 20.74 -5.06 -25.29
N ILE A 75 21.53 -3.99 -25.19
CA ILE A 75 22.09 -3.52 -23.91
C ILE A 75 20.97 -3.12 -22.96
N GLY A 76 20.03 -2.28 -23.41
CA GLY A 76 18.91 -1.81 -22.61
C GLY A 76 18.07 -2.95 -22.07
N VAL A 77 17.59 -3.85 -22.95
CA VAL A 77 16.76 -4.99 -22.56
C VAL A 77 17.51 -5.89 -21.58
N LEU A 78 18.73 -6.35 -21.90
CA LEU A 78 19.49 -7.24 -21.01
C LEU A 78 19.79 -6.60 -19.66
N GLN A 79 20.05 -5.29 -19.61
CA GLN A 79 20.24 -4.56 -18.37
C GLN A 79 18.95 -4.48 -17.55
N THR A 80 17.82 -4.18 -18.19
CA THR A 80 16.51 -4.14 -17.53
C THR A 80 16.13 -5.51 -16.96
N LEU A 81 16.35 -6.60 -17.72
CA LEU A 81 16.14 -7.98 -17.24
C LEU A 81 16.94 -8.25 -15.97
N TYR A 82 18.22 -7.87 -15.96
CA TYR A 82 19.10 -8.02 -14.80
C TYR A 82 18.59 -7.21 -13.60
N THR A 83 18.20 -5.95 -13.81
CA THR A 83 17.66 -5.09 -12.74
C THR A 83 16.37 -5.67 -12.18
N HIS A 84 15.43 -6.11 -13.02
CA HIS A 84 14.20 -6.79 -12.59
C HIS A 84 14.49 -8.01 -11.69
N GLN A 85 15.52 -8.79 -12.02
CA GLN A 85 15.91 -9.96 -11.20
C GLN A 85 16.42 -9.56 -9.80
N ASP A 86 17.21 -8.48 -9.72
CA ASP A 86 17.71 -7.99 -8.44
C ASP A 86 16.57 -7.32 -7.62
N LEU A 87 15.65 -6.59 -8.25
CA LEU A 87 14.46 -6.05 -7.59
C LEU A 87 13.54 -7.14 -7.02
N ILE A 88 13.37 -8.25 -7.75
CA ILE A 88 12.65 -9.43 -7.23
C ILE A 88 13.37 -10.02 -6.01
N ASP A 89 14.71 -10.05 -5.99
CA ASP A 89 15.44 -10.49 -4.80
C ASP A 89 15.21 -9.57 -3.60
N GLU A 90 15.13 -8.25 -3.81
CA GLU A 90 14.79 -7.30 -2.74
C GLU A 90 13.39 -7.60 -2.18
N LEU A 91 12.39 -7.82 -3.03
CA LEU A 91 11.05 -8.23 -2.59
C LEU A 91 11.10 -9.52 -1.76
N LEU A 92 11.85 -10.53 -2.22
CA LEU A 92 11.99 -11.80 -1.51
C LEU A 92 12.64 -11.60 -0.12
N ILE A 93 13.63 -10.71 -0.01
CA ILE A 93 14.23 -10.35 1.28
C ILE A 93 13.17 -9.73 2.21
N VAL A 94 12.38 -8.76 1.73
CA VAL A 94 11.34 -8.14 2.55
C VAL A 94 10.38 -9.19 3.10
N PHE A 95 9.92 -10.11 2.25
CA PHE A 95 8.96 -11.15 2.66
C PHE A 95 9.57 -12.35 3.41
N LYS A 96 10.84 -12.24 3.86
CA LYS A 96 11.59 -13.31 4.57
C LYS A 96 11.68 -14.61 3.76
N MET A 97 11.88 -14.49 2.45
CA MET A 97 11.96 -15.60 1.50
C MET A 97 13.41 -15.81 1.04
N GLN A 98 13.69 -16.99 0.50
CA GLN A 98 14.99 -17.28 -0.09
C GLN A 98 15.19 -16.48 -1.38
N LYS A 99 16.43 -16.02 -1.62
CA LYS A 99 16.80 -15.34 -2.87
C LYS A 99 16.50 -16.21 -4.09
N SER A 100 16.17 -15.56 -5.19
CA SER A 100 15.88 -16.24 -6.44
C SER A 100 17.11 -16.97 -7.00
N SER A 101 16.88 -18.15 -7.57
CA SER A 101 17.90 -19.08 -8.07
C SER A 101 17.38 -19.89 -9.26
N GLY A 102 18.24 -20.75 -9.82
CA GLY A 102 17.87 -21.63 -10.94
C GLY A 102 18.08 -21.04 -12.33
N ASP A 103 17.71 -21.84 -13.34
CA ASP A 103 18.08 -21.59 -14.73
C ASP A 103 17.39 -20.38 -15.36
N TYR A 104 16.16 -20.07 -14.92
CA TYR A 104 15.41 -18.89 -15.37
C TYR A 104 16.18 -17.59 -15.16
N LYS A 105 16.84 -17.47 -14.01
CA LYS A 105 17.68 -16.31 -13.67
C LYS A 105 19.06 -16.42 -14.31
N LYS A 106 19.70 -17.58 -14.14
CA LYS A 106 21.11 -17.78 -14.45
C LYS A 106 21.43 -17.57 -15.93
N ILE A 107 20.64 -18.13 -16.85
CA ILE A 107 20.95 -18.07 -18.28
C ILE A 107 20.94 -16.63 -18.80
N ASN A 108 19.89 -15.85 -18.49
CA ASN A 108 19.79 -14.46 -18.93
C ASN A 108 20.88 -13.59 -18.26
N ARG A 109 21.19 -13.85 -16.98
CA ARG A 109 22.26 -13.17 -16.25
C ARG A 109 23.63 -13.48 -16.83
N ASP A 110 23.89 -14.72 -17.24
CA ASP A 110 25.13 -15.14 -17.88
C ASP A 110 25.30 -14.46 -19.25
N ILE A 111 24.24 -14.41 -20.08
CA ILE A 111 24.24 -13.69 -21.36
C ILE A 111 24.58 -12.21 -21.14
N ARG A 112 23.90 -11.53 -20.21
CA ARG A 112 24.15 -10.12 -19.86
C ARG A 112 25.57 -9.92 -19.35
N ASN A 113 26.03 -10.76 -18.42
CA ASN A 113 27.35 -10.62 -17.82
C ASN A 113 28.47 -10.83 -18.83
N GLU A 114 28.30 -11.77 -19.77
CA GLU A 114 29.25 -12.03 -20.84
C GLU A 114 29.30 -10.86 -21.84
N LEU A 115 28.14 -10.31 -22.23
CA LEU A 115 28.05 -9.25 -23.24
C LEU A 115 28.35 -7.84 -22.72
N ILE A 116 27.88 -7.52 -21.51
CA ILE A 116 27.76 -6.13 -21.02
C ILE A 116 28.54 -5.95 -19.72
N GLY A 117 28.42 -6.91 -18.78
CA GLY A 117 29.06 -6.79 -17.46
C GLY A 117 30.58 -6.88 -17.53
N HIS A 118 31.09 -7.87 -18.25
CA HIS A 118 32.53 -8.16 -18.36
C HIS A 118 32.93 -8.54 -19.79
N PRO A 119 32.79 -7.60 -20.76
CA PRO A 119 33.10 -7.86 -22.16
C PRO A 119 34.57 -8.22 -22.39
N ILE A 120 35.47 -7.86 -21.48
CA ILE A 120 36.85 -8.36 -21.39
C ILE A 120 37.06 -8.88 -19.97
N ARG A 121 37.30 -10.18 -19.83
CA ARG A 121 37.50 -10.84 -18.54
C ARG A 121 38.97 -11.19 -18.32
N ARG A 122 39.50 -10.80 -17.17
CA ARG A 122 40.84 -11.18 -16.69
C ARG A 122 40.76 -11.72 -15.27
N ARG A 123 41.66 -12.63 -14.90
CA ARG A 123 41.88 -13.08 -13.51
C ARG A 123 43.38 -13.14 -13.28
N ASN A 124 43.86 -12.53 -12.20
CA ASN A 124 45.29 -12.43 -11.88
C ASN A 124 46.11 -11.92 -13.08
N ASN A 125 45.63 -10.86 -13.74
CA ASN A 125 46.17 -10.29 -14.99
C ASN A 125 46.20 -11.19 -16.22
N GLN A 126 45.80 -12.46 -16.12
CA GLN A 126 45.67 -13.34 -17.27
C GLN A 126 44.33 -13.14 -17.98
N PHE A 127 44.40 -13.05 -19.31
CA PHE A 127 43.20 -12.95 -20.14
C PHE A 127 42.41 -14.26 -20.12
N ILE A 128 41.10 -14.16 -19.88
CA ILE A 128 40.17 -15.30 -19.87
C ILE A 128 39.34 -15.28 -21.14
N SER A 129 38.63 -14.18 -21.39
CA SER A 129 37.70 -14.07 -22.52
C SER A 129 37.49 -12.63 -22.96
N SER A 130 37.08 -12.46 -24.23
CA SER A 130 36.54 -11.21 -24.74
C SER A 130 35.35 -11.45 -25.65
N VAL A 131 34.45 -10.47 -25.71
CA VAL A 131 33.20 -10.55 -26.45
C VAL A 131 33.01 -9.32 -27.32
N PHE A 132 32.51 -9.53 -28.53
CA PHE A 132 32.13 -8.47 -29.46
C PHE A 132 30.78 -8.79 -30.07
N PHE A 133 29.90 -7.79 -30.20
CA PHE A 133 28.66 -7.95 -30.95
C PHE A 133 28.98 -8.37 -32.40
N GLY A 134 28.26 -9.36 -32.90
CA GLY A 134 28.49 -9.93 -34.22
C GLY A 134 28.00 -8.97 -35.32
N ARG A 135 28.63 -9.04 -36.51
CA ARG A 135 28.08 -8.41 -37.72
C ARG A 135 26.96 -9.31 -38.28
N GLY A 136 25.85 -8.71 -38.70
CA GLY A 136 24.66 -9.42 -39.19
C GLY A 136 23.62 -9.63 -38.09
N PHE A 137 23.12 -8.52 -37.55
CA PHE A 137 21.98 -8.53 -36.64
C PHE A 137 20.74 -9.00 -37.38
N SER A 138 19.98 -9.88 -36.75
CA SER A 138 18.59 -10.11 -37.12
C SER A 138 17.72 -9.54 -36.00
N ASN A 139 16.49 -9.20 -36.36
CA ASN A 139 15.49 -8.72 -35.41
C ASN A 139 15.00 -9.82 -34.46
N SER A 140 15.36 -11.08 -34.70
CA SER A 140 14.88 -12.22 -33.91
C SER A 140 15.91 -12.76 -32.91
N GLU A 141 17.19 -12.38 -33.02
CA GLU A 141 18.27 -12.94 -32.18
C GLU A 141 19.33 -11.91 -31.78
N ILE A 142 19.94 -12.17 -30.61
CA ILE A 142 21.22 -11.58 -30.23
C ILE A 142 22.32 -12.49 -30.73
N LYS A 143 23.27 -11.90 -31.46
CA LYS A 143 24.44 -12.60 -31.99
C LYS A 143 25.72 -11.91 -31.58
N TYR A 144 26.68 -12.68 -31.07
CA TYR A 144 27.99 -12.17 -30.69
C TYR A 144 29.09 -13.21 -30.89
N VAL A 145 30.33 -12.75 -30.90
CA VAL A 145 31.52 -13.60 -31.01
C VAL A 145 32.24 -13.60 -29.67
N LEU A 146 32.46 -14.80 -29.14
CA LEU A 146 33.14 -15.05 -27.89
C LEU A 146 34.52 -15.65 -28.16
N TYR A 147 35.56 -15.02 -27.61
CA TYR A 147 36.93 -15.51 -27.63
C TYR A 147 37.28 -16.00 -26.23
N LYS A 148 37.77 -17.23 -26.08
CA LYS A 148 38.25 -17.78 -24.79
C LYS A 148 39.69 -18.25 -24.89
N ASN A 149 40.41 -18.14 -23.79
CA ASN A 149 41.76 -18.71 -23.67
C ASN A 149 41.75 -20.23 -23.85
N GLU A 150 40.76 -20.92 -23.27
CA GLU A 150 40.56 -22.36 -23.39
C GLU A 150 40.44 -22.84 -24.84
N SER A 151 39.84 -22.02 -25.72
CA SER A 151 39.70 -22.31 -27.15
C SER A 151 40.86 -21.76 -27.99
N ARG A 152 42.01 -21.45 -27.38
CA ARG A 152 43.16 -20.80 -28.04
C ARG A 152 42.77 -19.52 -28.80
N PHE A 153 41.81 -18.78 -28.26
CA PHE A 153 41.25 -17.57 -28.88
C PHE A 153 40.59 -17.82 -30.23
N GLN A 154 40.13 -19.05 -30.51
CA GLN A 154 39.22 -19.27 -31.62
C GLN A 154 37.86 -18.69 -31.27
N GLY A 155 37.38 -17.79 -32.14
CA GLY A 155 36.09 -17.14 -32.00
C GLY A 155 34.96 -18.13 -32.16
N LYS A 156 34.06 -18.18 -31.18
CA LYS A 156 32.82 -18.95 -31.24
C LYS A 156 31.65 -17.98 -31.40
N THR A 157 30.84 -18.18 -32.43
CA THR A 157 29.58 -17.47 -32.58
C THR A 157 28.58 -18.00 -31.57
N MET A 158 28.02 -17.08 -30.79
CA MET A 158 26.95 -17.32 -29.84
C MET A 158 25.69 -16.63 -30.37
N THR A 159 24.58 -17.36 -30.34
CA THR A 159 23.29 -16.91 -30.87
C THR A 159 22.21 -17.27 -29.86
N PHE A 160 21.35 -16.30 -29.54
CA PHE A 160 20.21 -16.47 -28.65
C PHE A 160 18.99 -15.78 -29.22
N ALA A 161 17.87 -16.50 -29.34
CA ALA A 161 16.63 -15.90 -29.79
C ALA A 161 16.06 -14.95 -28.72
N TRP A 162 15.56 -13.78 -29.15
CA TRP A 162 14.89 -12.83 -28.26
C TRP A 162 13.66 -13.45 -27.60
N ALA A 163 12.90 -14.25 -28.35
CA ALA A 163 11.74 -14.96 -27.84
C ALA A 163 12.09 -15.83 -26.63
N ASP A 164 13.21 -16.56 -26.66
CA ASP A 164 13.62 -17.43 -25.56
C ASP A 164 14.12 -16.63 -24.34
N ILE A 165 14.87 -15.55 -24.58
CA ILE A 165 15.35 -14.65 -23.51
C ILE A 165 14.17 -14.06 -22.76
N LEU A 166 13.22 -13.50 -23.50
CA LEU A 166 12.03 -12.86 -22.93
C LEU A 166 11.11 -13.89 -22.28
N ALA A 167 10.88 -15.04 -22.90
CA ALA A 167 10.05 -16.11 -22.32
C ALA A 167 10.60 -16.54 -20.95
N ARG A 168 11.90 -16.84 -20.85
CA ARG A 168 12.54 -17.18 -19.57
C ARG A 168 12.40 -16.08 -18.52
N HIS A 169 12.47 -14.81 -18.93
CA HIS A 169 12.33 -13.70 -17.99
C HIS A 169 10.90 -13.54 -17.49
N PHE A 170 9.91 -13.64 -18.37
CA PHE A 170 8.53 -13.59 -17.92
C PHE A 170 8.19 -14.81 -17.07
N ASP A 171 8.74 -15.99 -17.36
CA ASP A 171 8.59 -17.17 -16.50
C ASP A 171 9.25 -16.95 -15.12
N PHE A 172 10.42 -16.29 -15.08
CA PHE A 172 11.05 -15.85 -13.84
C PHE A 172 10.13 -14.92 -13.03
N LEU A 173 9.62 -13.85 -13.66
CA LEU A 173 8.72 -12.90 -12.99
C LEU A 173 7.44 -13.58 -12.52
N ASP A 174 6.80 -14.38 -13.37
CA ASP A 174 5.58 -15.10 -13.04
C ASP A 174 5.77 -16.01 -11.83
N HIS A 175 6.86 -16.77 -11.81
CA HIS A 175 7.20 -17.68 -10.74
C HIS A 175 7.40 -16.96 -9.40
N TYR A 176 8.22 -15.92 -9.37
CA TYR A 176 8.56 -15.25 -8.12
C TYR A 176 7.44 -14.35 -7.61
N LEU A 177 6.70 -13.68 -8.49
CA LEU A 177 5.49 -12.96 -8.09
C LEU A 177 4.43 -13.93 -7.55
N ASP A 178 4.36 -15.19 -8.04
CA ASP A 178 3.43 -16.19 -7.50
C ASP A 178 3.83 -16.62 -6.09
N LEU A 179 5.13 -16.78 -5.85
CA LEU A 179 5.67 -17.10 -4.54
C LEU A 179 5.40 -15.97 -3.53
N ILE A 180 5.68 -14.72 -3.93
CA ILE A 180 5.40 -13.53 -3.12
C ILE A 180 3.90 -13.45 -2.82
N TRP A 181 3.04 -13.60 -3.83
CA TRP A 181 1.59 -13.58 -3.66
C TRP A 181 1.11 -14.66 -2.67
N LYS A 182 1.60 -15.90 -2.78
CA LYS A 182 1.28 -16.99 -1.84
C LYS A 182 1.70 -16.66 -0.41
N ARG A 183 2.87 -16.01 -0.22
CA ARG A 183 3.34 -15.56 1.09
C ARG A 183 2.43 -14.48 1.68
N ILE A 184 2.09 -13.47 0.90
CA ILE A 184 1.15 -12.40 1.26
C ILE A 184 -0.19 -13.00 1.67
N PHE A 185 -0.76 -13.85 0.83
CA PHE A 185 -2.06 -14.48 1.06
C PHE A 185 -2.11 -15.26 2.37
N LYS A 186 -1.02 -15.98 2.70
CA LYS A 186 -0.90 -16.67 3.99
C LYS A 186 -0.94 -15.70 5.16
N ILE A 187 -0.19 -14.59 5.09
CA ILE A 187 -0.16 -13.56 6.15
C ILE A 187 -1.56 -12.96 6.34
N LEU A 188 -2.22 -12.57 5.25
CA LEU A 188 -3.57 -11.99 5.30
C LEU A 188 -4.60 -12.96 5.88
N LYS A 189 -4.53 -14.25 5.52
CA LYS A 189 -5.43 -15.27 6.07
C LYS A 189 -5.22 -15.48 7.56
N ASP A 190 -3.98 -15.45 8.03
CA ASP A 190 -3.68 -15.57 9.45
C ASP A 190 -4.09 -14.30 10.22
N PHE A 191 -3.94 -13.11 9.62
CA PHE A 191 -4.47 -11.86 10.16
C PHE A 191 -6.00 -11.88 10.27
N GLN A 192 -6.70 -12.28 9.21
CA GLN A 192 -8.15 -12.41 9.20
C GLN A 192 -8.66 -13.32 10.31
N LYS A 193 -8.03 -14.48 10.53
CA LYS A 193 -8.40 -15.38 11.64
C LYS A 193 -8.24 -14.70 13.00
N LYS A 194 -7.18 -13.91 13.20
CA LYS A 194 -6.97 -13.15 14.45
C LYS A 194 -8.09 -12.12 14.64
N LEU A 195 -8.53 -11.46 13.58
CA LEU A 195 -9.64 -10.49 13.62
C LEU A 195 -10.99 -11.15 13.90
N ILE A 196 -11.33 -12.25 13.22
CA ILE A 196 -12.57 -13.00 13.48
C ILE A 196 -12.63 -13.46 14.95
N GLY A 197 -11.51 -13.99 15.46
CA GLY A 197 -11.40 -14.38 16.86
C GLY A 197 -11.42 -13.20 17.83
N PHE A 198 -11.07 -12.00 17.40
CA PHE A 198 -11.14 -10.79 18.21
C PHE A 198 -12.54 -10.18 18.22
N SER A 199 -13.21 -10.10 17.06
CA SER A 199 -14.59 -9.58 16.92
C SER A 199 -15.57 -10.28 17.87
N SER A 200 -15.47 -11.61 18.00
CA SER A 200 -16.32 -12.38 18.93
C SER A 200 -16.05 -12.12 20.43
N LEU A 201 -14.93 -11.48 20.76
CA LEU A 201 -14.53 -11.19 22.14
C LEU A 201 -14.94 -9.78 22.60
N ILE A 202 -15.15 -8.82 21.69
CA ILE A 202 -15.38 -7.40 22.00
C ILE A 202 -16.52 -7.19 23.02
N ASP A 203 -17.60 -7.95 22.87
CA ASP A 203 -18.79 -7.85 23.72
C ASP A 203 -18.77 -8.77 24.95
N THR A 204 -17.88 -9.77 24.98
CA THR A 204 -17.90 -10.84 25.98
C THR A 204 -16.89 -10.65 27.11
N ILE A 205 -15.81 -9.91 26.86
CA ILE A 205 -14.74 -9.71 27.85
C ILE A 205 -14.83 -8.32 28.52
N PRO A 206 -14.20 -8.14 29.71
CA PRO A 206 -14.07 -6.83 30.35
C PRO A 206 -13.44 -5.78 29.44
N PHE A 207 -13.88 -4.53 29.56
CA PHE A 207 -13.51 -3.45 28.66
C PHE A 207 -12.00 -3.18 28.62
N GLU A 208 -11.34 -3.26 29.77
CA GLU A 208 -9.89 -3.10 29.90
C GLU A 208 -9.14 -4.15 29.06
N LYS A 209 -9.64 -5.38 29.04
CA LYS A 209 -9.09 -6.44 28.19
C LYS A 209 -9.38 -6.23 26.71
N VAL A 210 -10.49 -5.58 26.36
CA VAL A 210 -10.78 -5.20 24.96
C VAL A 210 -9.74 -4.19 24.48
N ILE A 211 -9.44 -3.16 25.29
CA ILE A 211 -8.42 -2.14 24.96
C ILE A 211 -7.05 -2.80 24.78
N ASP A 212 -6.63 -3.66 25.71
CA ASP A 212 -5.36 -4.38 25.60
C ASP A 212 -5.29 -5.24 24.33
N LEU A 213 -6.36 -5.96 23.98
CA LEU A 213 -6.38 -6.76 22.76
C LEU A 213 -6.39 -5.90 21.49
N ALA A 214 -7.11 -4.78 21.48
CA ALA A 214 -7.12 -3.83 20.37
C ALA A 214 -5.71 -3.31 20.08
N GLU A 215 -4.93 -2.97 21.10
CA GLU A 215 -3.54 -2.49 20.97
C GLU A 215 -2.60 -3.48 20.30
N HIS A 216 -2.86 -4.78 20.46
CA HIS A 216 -2.01 -5.83 19.93
C HIS A 216 -2.51 -6.40 18.59
N ARG A 217 -3.80 -6.24 18.28
CA ARG A 217 -4.45 -6.91 17.14
C ARG A 217 -5.05 -5.95 16.11
N PHE A 218 -5.35 -4.72 16.50
CA PHE A 218 -6.05 -3.73 15.68
C PHE A 218 -5.76 -2.31 16.17
N GLU A 219 -4.49 -1.93 16.23
CA GLU A 219 -4.04 -0.68 16.87
C GLU A 219 -4.49 0.59 16.14
N ILE A 220 -4.89 0.48 14.88
CA ILE A 220 -5.32 1.60 14.04
C ILE A 220 -6.54 2.33 14.64
N ILE A 221 -7.40 1.62 15.39
CA ILE A 221 -8.59 2.19 16.04
C ILE A 221 -8.23 3.39 16.92
N PHE A 222 -7.06 3.38 17.56
CA PHE A 222 -6.64 4.46 18.47
C PHE A 222 -6.28 5.75 17.74
N ARG A 223 -6.24 5.75 16.40
CA ARG A 223 -6.06 6.95 15.58
C ARG A 223 -7.39 7.51 15.05
N HIS A 224 -8.50 6.81 15.24
CA HIS A 224 -9.81 7.23 14.70
C HIS A 224 -10.42 8.40 15.47
N ASN A 225 -10.12 8.52 16.76
CA ASN A 225 -10.64 9.60 17.60
C ASN A 225 -9.58 10.01 18.63
N GLU A 226 -9.41 11.31 18.88
CA GLU A 226 -8.45 11.82 19.87
C GLU A 226 -8.77 11.36 21.30
N ALA A 227 -10.01 10.99 21.58
CA ALA A 227 -10.42 10.43 22.86
C ALA A 227 -10.01 8.96 23.05
N TYR A 228 -9.51 8.28 22.01
CA TYR A 228 -9.21 6.84 22.07
C TYR A 228 -7.80 6.52 22.57
N THR A 229 -7.18 7.39 23.37
CA THR A 229 -5.93 6.98 24.02
C THR A 229 -6.22 5.89 25.05
N LYS A 230 -5.31 4.90 25.16
CA LYS A 230 -5.45 3.77 26.08
C LYS A 230 -5.69 4.26 27.51
N GLU A 231 -4.90 5.22 27.95
CA GLU A 231 -4.95 5.81 29.28
C GLU A 231 -6.31 6.46 29.54
N PHE A 232 -6.84 7.20 28.57
CA PHE A 232 -8.10 7.91 28.73
C PHE A 232 -9.31 6.98 28.67
N LEU A 233 -9.30 5.94 27.83
CA LEU A 233 -10.36 4.93 27.82
C LEU A 233 -10.44 4.18 29.16
N LEU A 234 -9.29 3.87 29.77
CA LEU A 234 -9.24 3.28 31.12
C LEU A 234 -9.74 4.27 32.19
N GLU A 235 -9.42 5.56 32.07
CA GLU A 235 -9.96 6.60 32.94
C GLU A 235 -11.50 6.70 32.81
N CYS A 236 -12.03 6.64 31.58
CA CYS A 236 -13.47 6.67 31.33
C CYS A 236 -14.18 5.50 32.01
N GLU A 237 -13.58 4.31 32.01
CA GLU A 237 -14.15 3.15 32.73
C GLU A 237 -14.26 3.41 34.23
N GLN A 238 -13.24 4.02 34.83
CA GLN A 238 -13.22 4.36 36.25
C GLN A 238 -14.29 5.42 36.57
N LYS A 239 -14.44 6.43 35.70
CA LYS A 239 -15.35 7.57 35.85
C LYS A 239 -16.76 7.36 35.30
N ARG A 240 -17.11 6.16 34.84
CA ARG A 240 -18.41 5.86 34.19
C ARG A 240 -19.65 6.21 35.03
N LEU A 241 -19.51 6.34 36.35
CA LEU A 241 -20.57 6.73 37.28
C LEU A 241 -20.58 8.23 37.62
N GLU A 242 -19.53 8.97 37.24
CA GLU A 242 -19.42 10.42 37.48
C GLU A 242 -20.21 11.22 36.46
N HIS A 243 -20.22 10.78 35.20
CA HIS A 243 -20.96 11.43 34.12
C HIS A 243 -21.27 10.47 32.97
N GLU A 244 -22.40 10.65 32.29
CA GLU A 244 -22.85 9.78 31.20
C GLU A 244 -21.90 9.76 30.00
N ARG A 245 -21.23 10.88 29.70
CA ARG A 245 -20.25 10.99 28.60
C ARG A 245 -19.19 9.90 28.60
N TYR A 246 -18.71 9.48 29.77
CA TYR A 246 -17.69 8.44 29.89
C TYR A 246 -18.24 7.07 29.53
N GLY A 247 -19.47 6.78 29.96
CA GLY A 247 -20.19 5.57 29.57
C GLY A 247 -20.57 5.57 28.08
N PHE A 248 -20.89 6.74 27.53
CA PHE A 248 -21.13 6.93 26.10
C PHE A 248 -19.87 6.66 25.27
N LEU A 249 -18.73 7.28 25.61
CA LEU A 249 -17.48 7.09 24.86
C LEU A 249 -17.05 5.61 24.84
N LYS A 250 -17.21 4.89 25.96
CA LYS A 250 -16.99 3.45 26.02
C LYS A 250 -17.85 2.68 25.01
N LYS A 251 -19.14 3.01 24.91
CA LYS A 251 -20.06 2.38 23.95
C LYS A 251 -19.66 2.70 22.53
N LEU A 252 -19.36 3.98 22.26
CA LEU A 252 -18.92 4.46 20.94
C LEU A 252 -17.65 3.73 20.49
N PHE A 253 -16.62 3.68 21.34
CA PHE A 253 -15.38 2.96 21.06
C PHE A 253 -15.64 1.48 20.73
N LYS A 254 -16.47 0.79 21.51
CA LYS A 254 -16.78 -0.63 21.24
C LYS A 254 -17.50 -0.82 19.90
N GLN A 255 -18.44 0.06 19.59
CA GLN A 255 -19.20 0.00 18.36
C GLN A 255 -18.28 0.25 17.16
N GLU A 256 -17.52 1.34 17.16
CA GLU A 256 -16.58 1.66 16.08
C GLU A 256 -15.48 0.61 15.92
N LEU A 257 -14.94 0.09 17.03
CA LEU A 257 -13.98 -1.01 16.99
C LEU A 257 -14.57 -2.24 16.29
N LYS A 258 -15.82 -2.58 16.59
CA LYS A 258 -16.52 -3.72 15.99
C LYS A 258 -16.77 -3.48 14.51
N ASP A 259 -17.22 -2.29 14.14
CA ASP A 259 -17.50 -1.92 12.76
C ASP A 259 -16.22 -1.95 11.92
N CYS A 260 -15.14 -1.29 12.38
CA CYS A 260 -13.86 -1.29 11.67
C CYS A 260 -13.24 -2.69 11.56
N VAL A 261 -13.35 -3.52 12.61
CA VAL A 261 -12.86 -4.91 12.55
C VAL A 261 -13.66 -5.73 11.55
N ASN A 262 -14.99 -5.59 11.52
CA ASN A 262 -15.85 -6.32 10.60
C ASN A 262 -15.64 -5.87 9.15
N GLU A 263 -15.57 -4.56 8.89
CA GLU A 263 -15.24 -4.01 7.57
C GLU A 263 -13.89 -4.55 7.09
N THR A 264 -12.87 -4.57 7.97
CA THR A 264 -11.56 -5.13 7.62
C THR A 264 -11.63 -6.63 7.30
N ILE A 265 -12.44 -7.41 8.04
CA ILE A 265 -12.65 -8.84 7.78
C ILE A 265 -13.34 -9.04 6.42
N GLU A 266 -14.33 -8.23 6.09
CA GLU A 266 -15.04 -8.25 4.81
C GLU A 266 -14.10 -7.93 3.65
N CYS A 267 -13.31 -6.87 3.76
CA CYS A 267 -12.30 -6.52 2.77
C CYS A 267 -11.24 -7.62 2.58
N LEU A 268 -10.83 -8.28 3.67
CA LEU A 268 -9.95 -9.45 3.59
C LEU A 268 -10.64 -10.64 2.93
N ASN A 269 -11.94 -10.84 3.16
CA ASN A 269 -12.72 -11.90 2.51
C ASN A 269 -12.78 -11.71 1.01
N GLU A 270 -12.93 -10.48 0.52
CA GLU A 270 -12.93 -10.20 -0.92
C GLU A 270 -11.59 -10.59 -1.58
N ILE A 271 -10.48 -10.32 -0.90
CA ILE A 271 -9.13 -10.66 -1.39
C ILE A 271 -8.90 -12.17 -1.32
N ILE A 272 -9.36 -12.82 -0.25
CA ILE A 272 -9.12 -14.25 0.01
C ILE A 272 -10.06 -15.13 -0.82
N ASN A 273 -11.30 -14.71 -1.00
CA ASN A 273 -12.38 -15.43 -1.68
C ASN A 273 -13.07 -14.53 -2.73
N PRO A 274 -12.37 -14.17 -3.82
CA PRO A 274 -12.90 -13.24 -4.83
C PRO A 274 -14.19 -13.70 -5.53
N GLY A 275 -14.58 -14.97 -5.39
CA GLY A 275 -15.84 -15.52 -5.90
C GLY A 275 -17.02 -15.50 -4.90
N ALA A 276 -16.84 -14.97 -3.69
CA ALA A 276 -17.86 -14.98 -2.64
C ALA A 276 -18.78 -13.74 -2.64
N LYS A 277 -18.72 -12.88 -3.67
CA LYS A 277 -19.61 -11.72 -3.77
C LYS A 277 -21.08 -12.17 -3.84
N THR A 278 -21.85 -11.90 -2.79
CA THR A 278 -23.27 -11.59 -2.93
C THR A 278 -23.38 -10.34 -3.80
N ALA A 279 -24.14 -10.43 -4.87
CA ALA A 279 -24.31 -9.38 -5.86
C ALA A 279 -24.95 -8.13 -5.24
N THR A 280 -24.15 -7.14 -4.86
CA THR A 280 -24.42 -5.69 -4.97
C THR A 280 -23.26 -4.94 -4.32
N GLU A 281 -22.36 -4.39 -5.14
CA GLU A 281 -21.81 -3.03 -4.93
C GLU A 281 -20.93 -2.64 -6.13
N PRO A 282 -20.94 -1.36 -6.53
CA PRO A 282 -20.22 -0.88 -7.71
C PRO A 282 -18.71 -0.89 -7.46
N GLU A 283 -17.94 -1.03 -8.53
CA GLU A 283 -16.48 -0.83 -8.50
C GLU A 283 -16.17 0.53 -7.85
N LEU A 284 -15.53 0.50 -6.67
CA LEU A 284 -14.85 1.66 -6.11
C LEU A 284 -13.69 2.00 -7.05
N GLU A 285 -13.94 2.88 -8.02
CA GLU A 285 -12.89 3.61 -8.69
C GLU A 285 -12.15 4.43 -7.62
N LEU A 286 -10.94 4.01 -7.28
CA LEU A 286 -10.01 4.86 -6.55
C LEU A 286 -9.91 6.18 -7.33
N PRO A 287 -10.09 7.35 -6.69
CA PRO A 287 -9.97 8.61 -7.37
C PRO A 287 -8.58 8.69 -7.99
N PHE A 288 -8.55 8.75 -9.32
CA PHE A 288 -7.37 9.13 -10.06
C PHE A 288 -7.09 10.58 -9.66
N PHE A 289 -6.06 10.81 -8.84
CA PHE A 289 -5.57 12.15 -8.58
C PHE A 289 -4.88 12.65 -9.85
N GLU A 290 -5.68 13.25 -10.73
CA GLU A 290 -5.16 14.13 -11.75
C GLU A 290 -4.56 15.33 -11.02
N PHE A 291 -3.27 15.61 -11.24
CA PHE A 291 -2.64 16.80 -10.69
C PHE A 291 -3.37 18.02 -11.30
N CYS A 292 -4.27 18.64 -10.54
CA CYS A 292 -4.83 19.93 -10.92
C CYS A 292 -3.68 20.94 -11.00
N GLU A 293 -3.35 21.39 -12.22
CA GLU A 293 -2.61 22.63 -12.37
C GLU A 293 -3.40 23.74 -11.69
N VAL A 294 -2.77 24.41 -10.73
CA VAL A 294 -3.34 25.55 -10.02
C VAL A 294 -3.48 26.69 -11.02
N THR A 295 -4.69 26.88 -11.56
CA THR A 295 -5.09 28.12 -12.22
C THR A 295 -5.58 29.13 -11.19
N ASP A 296 -5.30 30.40 -11.49
CA ASP A 296 -5.44 31.59 -10.65
C ASP A 296 -6.79 31.65 -9.90
N PRO A 297 -6.86 32.01 -8.59
CA PRO A 297 -8.07 31.94 -7.77
C PRO A 297 -9.19 32.93 -8.13
N SER A 298 -9.07 33.68 -9.23
CA SER A 298 -9.95 34.82 -9.52
C SER A 298 -11.14 34.52 -10.42
N GLU A 299 -11.31 33.29 -10.93
CA GLU A 299 -12.44 32.96 -11.81
C GLU A 299 -12.99 31.56 -11.52
N ILE A 300 -13.87 31.43 -10.52
CA ILE A 300 -15.08 30.57 -10.52
C ILE A 300 -15.98 31.14 -9.41
N ILE A 301 -16.94 31.97 -9.80
CA ILE A 301 -18.16 32.21 -9.01
C ILE A 301 -19.23 31.40 -9.73
N ASP A 302 -19.47 30.18 -9.29
CA ASP A 302 -20.57 29.37 -9.81
C ASP A 302 -21.83 29.65 -8.99
N GLU A 303 -22.80 30.28 -9.65
CA GLU A 303 -24.11 30.68 -9.10
C GLU A 303 -25.04 29.49 -8.77
N GLU A 304 -24.59 28.24 -8.96
CA GLU A 304 -25.35 27.02 -8.62
C GLU A 304 -25.30 26.61 -7.14
N PHE A 305 -24.46 27.24 -6.31
CA PHE A 305 -24.42 26.97 -4.86
C PHE A 305 -25.58 27.59 -4.07
N SER A 306 -26.47 28.34 -4.74
CA SER A 306 -27.51 29.15 -4.09
C SER A 306 -28.88 28.44 -3.91
N ARG A 307 -29.02 27.15 -4.28
CA ARG A 307 -30.32 26.44 -4.27
C ARG A 307 -30.49 25.28 -3.28
N PHE A 308 -29.51 25.01 -2.42
CA PHE A 308 -29.62 23.98 -1.36
C PHE A 308 -29.79 24.51 0.08
N ASN A 309 -30.00 25.81 0.26
CA ASN A 309 -30.32 26.37 1.57
C ASN A 309 -31.78 26.09 1.96
N THR A 310 -32.02 25.03 2.74
CA THR A 310 -32.94 24.98 3.91
C THR A 310 -32.96 23.59 4.59
N VAL A 311 -31.81 22.95 4.78
CA VAL A 311 -31.64 21.91 5.81
C VAL A 311 -30.39 22.31 6.57
N PHE A 312 -30.52 22.63 7.86
CA PHE A 312 -29.38 22.88 8.74
C PHE A 312 -28.46 21.66 8.69
N ASP A 313 -27.28 21.80 8.09
CA ASP A 313 -26.27 20.74 8.10
C ASP A 313 -25.56 20.78 9.45
N LEU A 314 -26.11 20.07 10.42
CA LEU A 314 -25.49 19.85 11.74
C LEU A 314 -24.05 19.34 11.61
N GLY A 315 -23.70 18.63 10.52
CA GLY A 315 -22.34 18.17 10.25
C GLY A 315 -21.36 19.33 10.06
N TYR A 316 -21.76 20.35 9.30
CA TYR A 316 -20.97 21.57 9.11
C TYR A 316 -20.78 22.33 10.43
N GLU A 317 -21.84 22.49 11.23
CA GLU A 317 -21.76 23.19 12.52
C GLU A 317 -20.88 22.43 13.53
N PHE A 318 -20.98 21.10 13.59
CA PHE A 318 -20.11 20.30 14.46
C PHE A 318 -18.65 20.32 14.02
N SER A 319 -18.36 20.36 12.71
CA SER A 319 -17.00 20.57 12.21
C SER A 319 -16.42 21.89 12.69
N LYS A 320 -17.21 22.98 12.63
CA LYS A 320 -16.79 24.30 13.13
C LYS A 320 -16.68 24.38 14.65
N LEU A 321 -17.50 23.61 15.36
CA LEU A 321 -17.39 23.46 16.80
C LEU A 321 -16.10 22.75 17.21
N TYR A 322 -15.75 21.67 16.51
CA TYR A 322 -14.52 20.91 16.76
C TYR A 322 -13.27 21.76 16.54
N GLU A 323 -13.25 22.54 15.46
CA GLU A 323 -12.16 23.49 15.13
C GLU A 323 -12.11 24.70 16.08
N ASP A 324 -13.15 24.92 16.89
CA ASP A 324 -13.36 26.15 17.66
C ASP A 324 -13.24 27.40 16.78
N HIS A 325 -13.89 27.35 15.61
CA HIS A 325 -13.82 28.39 14.59
C HIS A 325 -14.57 29.67 15.01
N ASP A 326 -14.11 30.85 14.57
CA ASP A 326 -14.71 32.14 14.93
C ASP A 326 -16.20 32.25 14.57
N VAL A 327 -16.60 31.54 13.50
CA VAL A 327 -17.98 31.38 13.06
C VAL A 327 -18.36 29.90 13.24
N GLY A 328 -19.22 29.61 14.22
CA GLY A 328 -19.67 28.23 14.52
C GLY A 328 -18.91 27.51 15.63
N GLY A 329 -17.94 28.14 16.29
CA GLY A 329 -17.19 27.57 17.42
C GLY A 329 -17.96 27.57 18.75
N ILE A 330 -17.25 27.34 19.85
CA ILE A 330 -17.87 27.15 21.18
C ILE A 330 -18.77 28.34 21.57
N LYS A 331 -18.32 29.57 21.28
CA LYS A 331 -19.08 30.79 21.60
C LYS A 331 -20.45 30.82 20.89
N TYR A 332 -20.49 30.45 19.60
CA TYR A 332 -21.73 30.37 18.83
C TYR A 332 -22.69 29.36 19.44
N PHE A 333 -22.20 28.16 19.79
CA PHE A 333 -23.03 27.14 20.41
C PHE A 333 -23.54 27.57 21.80
N MET A 334 -22.74 28.27 22.60
CA MET A 334 -23.18 28.79 23.90
C MET A 334 -24.26 29.87 23.77
N GLU A 335 -24.23 30.68 22.71
CA GLU A 335 -25.23 31.73 22.46
C GLU A 335 -26.55 31.14 21.94
N ASN A 336 -26.51 30.14 21.08
CA ASN A 336 -27.70 29.55 20.46
C ASN A 336 -28.37 28.44 21.29
N TYR A 337 -27.60 27.74 22.13
CA TYR A 337 -28.07 26.60 22.94
C TYR A 337 -27.91 26.85 24.45
N GLY A 338 -27.78 28.11 24.85
CA GLY A 338 -27.50 28.53 26.24
C GLY A 338 -28.54 28.12 27.29
N GLU A 339 -29.75 27.76 26.84
CA GLU A 339 -30.86 27.35 27.70
C GLU A 339 -30.80 25.86 28.10
N ASP A 340 -30.06 25.02 27.36
CA ASP A 340 -29.91 23.60 27.71
C ASP A 340 -28.71 23.41 28.67
N PRO A 341 -28.96 22.97 29.92
CA PRO A 341 -27.91 22.86 30.93
C PRO A 341 -26.87 21.76 30.61
N VAL A 342 -27.24 20.72 29.86
CA VAL A 342 -26.35 19.64 29.43
C VAL A 342 -25.40 20.15 28.35
N ILE A 343 -25.95 20.79 27.32
CA ILE A 343 -25.15 21.39 26.23
C ILE A 343 -24.16 22.41 26.82
N MET A 344 -24.64 23.28 27.71
CA MET A 344 -23.78 24.29 28.34
C MET A 344 -22.71 23.71 29.27
N ALA A 345 -22.96 22.57 29.90
CA ALA A 345 -21.95 21.89 30.71
C ALA A 345 -20.83 21.34 29.84
N GLU A 346 -21.15 20.67 28.73
CA GLU A 346 -20.17 20.07 27.84
C GLU A 346 -19.37 21.13 27.07
N LEU A 347 -20.00 22.22 26.59
CA LEU A 347 -19.29 23.35 25.96
C LEU A 347 -18.29 24.01 26.92
N LYS A 348 -18.60 24.10 28.21
CA LYS A 348 -17.66 24.61 29.23
C LYS A 348 -16.48 23.65 29.44
N ILE A 349 -16.71 22.34 29.38
CA ILE A 349 -15.64 21.34 29.45
C ILE A 349 -14.74 21.45 28.23
N MET A 350 -15.31 21.48 27.03
CA MET A 350 -14.58 21.66 25.78
C MET A 350 -13.70 22.93 25.83
N LYS A 351 -14.27 24.07 26.23
CA LYS A 351 -13.53 25.34 26.34
C LYS A 351 -12.33 25.27 27.29
N LYS A 352 -12.47 24.53 28.40
CA LYS A 352 -11.43 24.42 29.43
C LYS A 352 -10.34 23.40 29.06
N HIS A 353 -10.67 22.39 28.28
CA HIS A 353 -9.85 21.20 28.05
C HIS A 353 -9.44 21.03 26.58
N LYS A 354 -9.28 22.14 25.84
CA LYS A 354 -8.86 22.16 24.44
C LYS A 354 -7.60 21.31 24.22
N ASP A 355 -7.55 20.58 23.09
CA ASP A 355 -6.46 19.68 22.70
C ASP A 355 -6.19 18.54 23.70
N THR A 356 -7.22 18.09 24.42
CA THR A 356 -7.14 16.91 25.31
C THR A 356 -8.18 15.86 24.94
N PRO A 357 -7.97 14.57 25.30
CA PRO A 357 -8.97 13.52 25.11
C PRO A 357 -10.34 13.84 25.73
N LEU A 358 -10.37 14.66 26.79
CA LEU A 358 -11.62 15.09 27.42
C LEU A 358 -12.41 16.08 26.55
N PHE A 359 -11.75 16.89 25.73
CA PHE A 359 -12.41 17.72 24.72
C PHE A 359 -13.14 16.84 23.71
N ALA A 360 -12.44 15.88 23.11
CA ALA A 360 -13.02 14.96 22.13
C ALA A 360 -14.15 14.12 22.75
N CYS A 361 -14.00 13.66 24.00
CA CYS A 361 -15.07 12.97 24.73
C CYS A 361 -16.33 13.83 24.92
N ALA A 362 -16.16 15.09 25.31
CA ALA A 362 -17.26 16.03 25.49
C ALA A 362 -17.94 16.35 24.15
N PHE A 363 -17.14 16.53 23.10
CA PHE A 363 -17.62 16.76 21.73
C PHE A 363 -18.47 15.59 21.22
N GLU A 364 -17.99 14.35 21.32
CA GLU A 364 -18.75 13.19 20.82
C GLU A 364 -20.05 12.98 21.61
N TYR A 365 -20.03 13.18 22.93
CA TYR A 365 -21.25 13.10 23.74
C TYR A 365 -22.24 14.22 23.39
N LEU A 366 -21.75 15.45 23.18
CA LEU A 366 -22.58 16.57 22.76
C LEU A 366 -23.23 16.32 21.39
N LYS A 367 -22.44 15.82 20.43
CA LYS A 367 -22.92 15.42 19.11
C LYS A 367 -24.04 14.40 19.24
N PHE A 368 -23.83 13.31 19.98
CA PHE A 368 -24.85 12.30 20.26
C PHE A 368 -26.12 12.87 20.91
N TYR A 369 -25.95 13.70 21.93
CA TYR A 369 -27.07 14.30 22.67
C TYR A 369 -27.93 15.18 21.77
N MET A 370 -27.31 15.96 20.89
CA MET A 370 -27.99 16.89 19.99
C MET A 370 -28.59 16.22 18.74
N THR A 371 -27.97 15.15 18.21
CA THR A 371 -28.48 14.45 17.03
C THR A 371 -29.57 13.43 17.36
N GLY A 372 -29.87 13.20 18.64
CA GLY A 372 -30.93 12.29 19.06
C GLY A 372 -30.76 10.86 18.55
N SER A 373 -29.51 10.43 18.32
CA SER A 373 -29.18 9.10 17.81
C SER A 373 -29.33 8.05 18.90
N SER A 374 -30.51 7.98 19.50
CA SER A 374 -30.96 6.96 20.42
C SER A 374 -32.17 6.25 19.81
N GLU A 375 -31.89 5.27 18.95
CA GLU A 375 -32.58 3.97 18.88
C GLU A 375 -31.79 2.97 18.02
#